data_AF-A0A081UXL0-F1
#
_entry.id   AF-A0A081UXL0-F1
#
_cell.length_a   1.000
_cell.length_b   1.000
_cell.length_c   1.000
_cell.angle_alpha   90.00
_cell.angle_beta   90.00
_cell.angle_gamma   90.00
#
_symmetry.space_group_name_H-M   'P 1'
#
loop_
_entity.id
_entity.type
_entity.pdbx_description
1 polymer ?
#
loop_
_entity_poly.entity_id
_entity_poly.type
_entity_poly.pdbx_seq_one_letter_code
_entity_poly.pdbx_strand_id
1 'polypeptide(L)' 'MMPHLIEINSSLLFDEYLQSLGVPQTQLDQEQDIYLQERHLAAVRQIQGELKFYLRASALTRQ' A
#
# COMPACT_ATOMS: atom_id res chain seq x y z
N MET A 1 -0.88 -16.32 -9.69
CA MET A 1 -2.12 -15.94 -8.96
C MET A 1 -1.95 -14.52 -8.47
N MET A 2 -2.86 -13.62 -8.81
CA MET A 2 -2.75 -12.20 -8.44
C MET A 2 -2.69 -12.09 -6.91
N PRO A 3 -1.60 -11.54 -6.34
CA PRO A 3 -1.52 -11.37 -4.89
C PRO A 3 -2.71 -10.53 -4.46
N HIS A 4 -3.46 -10.99 -3.45
CA HIS A 4 -4.69 -10.35 -3.00
C HIS A 4 -4.37 -8.93 -2.52
N LEU A 5 -4.68 -7.95 -3.34
CA LEU A 5 -4.59 -6.53 -3.02
C LEU A 5 -5.95 -6.10 -2.46
N ILE A 6 -5.93 -5.41 -1.34
CA ILE A 6 -7.10 -4.88 -0.64
C ILE A 6 -7.06 -3.36 -0.78
N GLU A 7 -8.10 -2.80 -1.38
CA GLU A 7 -8.24 -1.36 -1.55
C GLU A 7 -8.51 -0.67 -0.22
N ILE A 8 -7.78 0.41 0.04
CA ILE A 8 -7.95 1.28 1.20
C ILE A 8 -8.47 2.62 0.68
N ASN A 9 -9.75 2.91 0.97
CA ASN A 9 -10.44 4.11 0.50
C ASN A 9 -10.04 5.41 1.24
N SER A 10 -8.93 5.40 1.97
CA SER A 10 -8.43 6.56 2.72
C SER A 10 -6.90 6.59 2.64
N SER A 11 -6.37 7.68 2.09
CA SER A 11 -4.92 7.92 2.01
C SER A 11 -4.29 8.03 3.40
N LEU A 12 -5.01 8.62 4.37
CA LEU A 12 -4.56 8.71 5.75
C LEU A 12 -4.42 7.32 6.39
N LEU A 13 -5.47 6.50 6.30
CA LEU A 13 -5.42 5.14 6.86
C LEU A 13 -4.33 4.32 6.18
N PHE A 14 -4.17 4.46 4.87
CA PHE A 14 -3.12 3.79 4.13
C PHE A 14 -1.72 4.17 4.63
N ASP A 15 -1.45 5.46 4.83
CA ASP A 15 -0.17 5.96 5.36
C ASP A 15 0.08 5.44 6.79
N GLU A 16 -0.93 5.52 7.67
CA GLU A 16 -0.85 4.99 9.04
C GLU A 16 -0.53 3.49 9.05
N TYR A 17 -1.14 2.70 8.15
CA TYR A 17 -0.83 1.29 8.01
C TYR A 17 0.62 1.05 7.57
N LEU A 18 1.10 1.79 6.58
CA LEU A 18 2.48 1.70 6.13
C LEU A 18 3.47 2.02 7.26
N GLN A 19 3.22 3.08 8.01
CA GLN A 19 4.00 3.45 9.18
C GLN A 19 3.99 2.34 10.23
N SER A 20 2.82 1.72 10.50
CA SER A 20 2.71 0.60 11.44
C SER A 20 3.52 -0.63 10.99
N LEU A 21 3.73 -0.80 9.68
CA LEU A 21 4.52 -1.88 9.10
C LEU A 21 6.02 -1.54 9.05
N GLY A 22 6.43 -0.35 9.50
CA GLY A 22 7.82 0.10 9.47
C GLY A 22 8.26 0.70 8.15
N VAL A 23 7.32 1.02 7.25
CA VAL A 23 7.60 1.82 6.06
C VAL A 23 7.62 3.29 6.48
N PRO A 24 8.71 4.04 6.23
CA PRO A 24 8.77 5.47 6.53
C PRO A 24 7.79 6.28 5.66
N GLN A 25 7.72 7.59 5.89
CA GLN A 25 6.85 8.49 5.09
C GLN A 25 6.94 8.20 3.60
N THR A 26 5.80 7.82 3.02
CA THR A 26 5.69 7.39 1.63
C THR A 26 4.99 8.47 0.82
N GLN A 27 5.50 8.78 -0.37
CA GLN A 27 4.95 9.84 -1.22
C GLN A 27 3.66 9.38 -1.93
N LEU A 28 2.50 9.56 -1.30
CA LEU A 28 1.23 8.99 -1.78
C LEU A 28 0.57 9.72 -2.97
N ASP A 29 1.27 10.67 -3.59
CA ASP A 29 0.81 11.54 -4.68
C ASP A 29 1.12 11.00 -6.08
N GLN A 30 1.85 9.88 -6.18
CA GLN A 30 2.22 9.25 -7.44
C GLN A 30 2.07 7.74 -7.43
N GLU A 31 1.90 7.17 -8.61
CA GLU A 31 1.88 5.72 -8.81
C GLU A 31 3.23 5.10 -8.41
N GLN A 32 3.19 4.10 -7.54
CA GLN A 32 4.39 3.40 -7.08
C GLN A 32 4.06 2.05 -6.43
N ASP A 33 5.06 1.19 -6.36
CA ASP A 33 5.06 0.00 -5.51
C ASP A 33 5.90 0.24 -4.26
N ILE A 34 5.38 -0.23 -3.13
CA ILE A 34 5.96 0.01 -1.81
C ILE A 34 6.47 -1.30 -1.25
N TYR A 35 7.76 -1.33 -0.96
CA TYR A 35 8.49 -2.50 -0.47
C TYR A 35 9.15 -2.21 0.88
N LEU A 36 9.28 -3.25 1.70
CA LEU A 36 10.10 -3.24 2.90
C LEU A 36 11.00 -4.47 2.88
N GLN A 37 12.33 -4.27 2.88
CA GLN A 37 13.31 -5.37 2.89
C GLN A 37 12.99 -6.46 1.86
N GLU A 38 12.67 -6.06 0.61
CA GLU A 38 12.27 -6.92 -0.52
C GLU A 38 10.82 -7.46 -0.50
N ARG A 39 10.08 -7.29 0.59
CA ARG A 39 8.66 -7.65 0.66
C ARG A 39 7.80 -6.53 0.08
N HIS A 40 7.10 -6.80 -1.03
CA HIS A 40 6.05 -5.89 -1.54
C HIS A 40 4.88 -5.87 -0.55
N LEU A 41 4.64 -4.71 0.05
CA LEU A 41 3.59 -4.49 1.05
C LEU A 41 2.36 -3.82 0.46
N ALA A 42 2.55 -2.85 -0.43
CA ALA A 42 1.47 -2.01 -0.89
C ALA A 42 1.76 -1.41 -2.27
N ALA A 43 0.73 -0.84 -2.88
CA ALA A 43 0.79 -0.19 -4.17
C ALA A 43 -0.11 1.05 -4.17
N VAL A 44 0.38 2.13 -4.77
CA VAL A 44 -0.42 3.27 -5.21
C VAL A 44 -0.59 3.14 -6.72
N ARG A 45 -1.82 3.29 -7.22
CA ARG A 45 -2.13 3.19 -8.66
C ARG A 45 -3.01 4.33 -9.10
N GLN A 46 -2.80 4.83 -10.31
CA GLN A 46 -3.69 5.78 -10.93
C GLN A 46 -4.71 5.05 -11.81
N ILE A 47 -5.98 5.10 -11.43
CA ILE A 47 -7.09 4.45 -12.14
C ILE A 47 -8.12 5.52 -12.47
N GLN A 48 -8.40 5.72 -13.76
CA GLN A 48 -9.33 6.74 -14.25
C GLN A 48 -9.00 8.16 -13.77
N GLY A 49 -7.72 8.46 -13.56
CA GLY A 49 -7.26 9.76 -13.06
C GLY A 49 -7.25 9.90 -11.53
N GLU A 50 -7.83 8.95 -10.80
CA GLU A 50 -7.82 8.91 -9.33
C GLU A 50 -6.68 8.04 -8.80
N LEU A 51 -6.06 8.46 -7.71
CA LEU A 51 -5.12 7.62 -6.97
C LEU A 51 -5.89 6.65 -6.07
N LYS A 52 -5.55 5.37 -6.19
CA LYS A 52 -6.09 4.26 -5.42
C LYS A 52 -4.97 3.61 -4.64
N PHE A 53 -5.28 3.21 -3.40
CA PHE A 53 -4.31 2.70 -2.45
C PHE A 53 -4.60 1.23 -2.15
N TYR A 54 -3.59 0.38 -2.26
CA TYR A 54 -3.76 -1.07 -2.16
C TYR A 54 -2.76 -1.66 -1.18
N LEU A 55 -3.24 -2.41 -0.19
CA LEU A 55 -2.40 -3.22 0.69
C LEU A 55 -2.41 -4.67 0.23
N ARG A 56 -1.25 -5.34 0.30
CA ARG A 56 -1.19 -6.79 0.10
C ARG A 56 -1.80 -7.49 1.32
N ALA A 57 -2.71 -8.43 1.12
CA ALA A 57 -3.35 -9.17 2.22
C ALA A 57 -2.35 -9.88 3.14
N SER A 58 -1.21 -10.33 2.59
CA SER A 58 -0.13 -10.90 3.39
C SER A 58 0.50 -9.88 4.36
N ALA A 59 0.47 -8.59 4.04
CA ALA A 59 0.96 -7.53 4.92
C ALA A 59 -0.01 -7.25 6.09
N LEU A 60 -1.30 -7.57 5.93
CA LEU A 60 -2.30 -7.44 7.00
C LEU A 60 -2.25 -8.60 8.00
N THR A 61 -1.81 -9.77 7.55
CA THR A 61 -1.62 -10.95 8.39
C THR A 61 -0.23 -10.90 9.00
N ARG A 62 -0.09 -10.18 10.13
CA ARG A 62 1.06 -10.36 11.03
C ARG A 62 0.99 -11.78 11.61
N GLN A 63 1.63 -12.73 10.95
CA GLN A 63 2.02 -14.01 11.56
C GLN A 63 3.49 -13.95 11.93
#